data_AF-A0A1G5Z2A7-F1
#
_entry.id   AF-A0A1G5Z2A7-F1
#
_cell.length_a   1.000
_cell.length_b   1.000
_cell.length_c   1.000
_cell.angle_alpha   90.00
_cell.angle_beta   90.00
_cell.angle_gamma   90.00
#
_symmetry.space_group_name_H-M   'P 1'
#
loop_
_entity.id
_entity.type
_entity.pdbx_description
1 polymer ?
#
loop_
_entity_poly.entity_id
_entity_poly.type
_entity_poly.pdbx_seq_one_letter_code
_entity_poly.pdbx_strand_id
1 'polypeptide(L)'
;MIISWPKGLRNQTPLNHYPAHLIDILPTIAELAGANYPLELNGKSVLPAEGESLLPAIRGDKSIREKPLFWEWAVGRAVRKGNWKLVKHGKDADWELYDLEKDPSEIQNVSLKFPEKAQELKALFEEWKKKVRS
;
A
#
# COMPACT_ATOMS: atom_id res chain seq x y z
N MET A 1 7.56 -0.94 11.66
CA MET A 1 8.82 -1.14 10.90
C MET A 1 9.91 -0.32 11.57
N ILE A 2 11.13 -0.82 11.67
CA ILE A 2 12.30 -0.10 12.19
C ILE A 2 13.37 -0.08 11.09
N ILE A 3 13.95 1.08 10.82
CA ILE A 3 15.03 1.27 9.84
C ILE A 3 16.23 1.85 10.57
N SER A 4 17.39 1.20 10.41
CA SER A 4 18.68 1.70 10.92
C SER A 4 19.59 2.00 9.74
N TRP A 5 19.77 3.28 9.44
CA TRP A 5 20.66 3.75 8.37
C TRP A 5 21.23 5.14 8.74
N PRO A 6 22.29 5.20 9.57
CA PRO A 6 22.77 6.47 10.14
C PRO A 6 23.08 7.55 9.10
N LYS A 7 23.74 7.16 7.99
CA LYS A 7 24.09 8.08 6.90
C LYS A 7 22.86 8.65 6.19
N GLY A 8 21.84 7.85 5.93
CA GLY A 8 20.64 8.29 5.22
C GLY A 8 19.62 9.00 6.10
N LEU A 9 19.56 8.63 7.37
CA LEU A 9 18.74 9.30 8.39
C LEU A 9 19.39 10.58 8.94
N ARG A 10 20.62 10.90 8.52
CA ARG A 10 21.40 12.06 9.02
C ARG A 10 21.46 12.12 10.55
N ASN A 11 21.64 10.96 11.19
CA ASN A 11 21.61 10.78 12.65
C ASN A 11 20.30 11.21 13.35
N GLN A 12 19.19 11.29 12.62
CA GLN A 12 17.88 11.52 13.21
C GLN A 12 17.17 10.19 13.49
N THR A 13 16.29 10.19 14.48
CA THR A 13 15.41 9.07 14.82
C THR A 13 13.94 9.52 14.78
N PRO A 14 13.44 9.98 13.62
CA PRO A 14 12.08 10.51 13.55
C PRO A 14 11.06 9.38 13.69
N LEU A 15 9.98 9.64 14.43
CA LEU A 15 8.76 8.86 14.31
C LEU A 15 8.02 9.33 13.07
N ASN A 16 7.73 8.40 12.15
CA ASN A 16 6.97 8.69 10.94
C ASN A 16 5.77 7.73 10.83
N HIS A 17 4.58 8.28 10.61
CA HIS A 17 3.32 7.55 10.46
C HIS A 17 3.00 7.17 9.01
N TYR A 18 3.95 7.35 8.10
CA TYR A 18 3.83 6.95 6.70
C TYR A 18 3.44 5.46 6.56
N PRO A 19 2.38 5.13 5.81
CA PRO A 19 1.99 3.75 5.58
C PRO A 19 3.04 2.99 4.75
N ALA A 20 3.84 2.15 5.42
CA ALA A 20 4.83 1.29 4.79
C ALA A 20 4.36 -0.17 4.72
N HIS A 21 4.72 -0.85 3.63
CA HIS A 21 4.40 -2.26 3.38
C HIS A 21 5.63 -3.02 2.85
N LEU A 22 5.61 -4.35 2.94
CA LEU A 22 6.72 -5.21 2.52
C LEU A 22 7.15 -4.96 1.06
N ILE A 23 6.17 -4.69 0.19
CA ILE A 23 6.39 -4.45 -1.24
C ILE A 23 7.21 -3.17 -1.54
N ASP A 24 7.34 -2.28 -0.56
CA ASP A 24 8.08 -1.02 -0.68
C ASP A 24 9.59 -1.20 -0.46
N ILE A 25 10.02 -2.34 0.12
CA ILE A 25 11.44 -2.59 0.39
C ILE A 25 12.25 -2.67 -0.91
N LEU A 26 11.75 -3.40 -1.91
CA LEU A 26 12.44 -3.58 -3.19
C LEU A 26 12.67 -2.25 -3.94
N PRO A 27 11.65 -1.41 -4.21
CA PRO A 27 11.88 -0.11 -4.87
C PRO A 27 12.77 0.82 -4.03
N THR A 28 12.70 0.76 -2.70
CA THR A 28 13.58 1.54 -1.82
C THR A 28 15.05 1.14 -1.99
N ILE A 29 15.35 -0.16 -1.98
CA ILE A 29 16.73 -0.66 -2.16
C ILE A 29 17.22 -0.40 -3.58
N ALA A 30 16.37 -0.57 -4.60
CA ALA A 30 16.72 -0.30 -5.99
C ALA A 30 17.11 1.17 -6.19
N GLU A 31 16.33 2.11 -5.66
CA GLU A 31 16.66 3.54 -5.71
C GLU A 31 17.98 3.85 -5.00
N LEU A 32 18.22 3.25 -3.83
CA LEU A 32 19.48 3.42 -3.10
C LEU A 32 20.70 2.89 -3.84
N ALA A 33 20.53 1.78 -4.55
CA ALA A 33 21.59 1.15 -5.35
C ALA A 33 21.81 1.85 -6.70
N GLY A 34 20.94 2.79 -7.09
CA GLY A 34 20.92 3.32 -8.46
C GLY A 34 20.58 2.25 -9.51
N ALA A 35 19.89 1.19 -9.10
CA ALA A 35 19.53 0.08 -9.96
C ALA A 35 18.19 0.34 -10.66
N ASN A 36 18.12 0.00 -11.95
CA ASN A 36 16.88 0.04 -12.70
C ASN A 36 16.09 -1.25 -12.48
N TYR A 37 14.80 -1.13 -12.18
CA TYR A 37 13.91 -2.28 -12.13
C TYR A 37 13.74 -2.83 -13.57
N PRO A 38 14.07 -4.11 -13.83
CA PRO A 38 14.00 -4.65 -15.18
C PRO A 38 12.54 -4.74 -15.65
N LEU A 39 12.26 -4.29 -16.86
CA LEU A 39 10.95 -4.49 -17.51
C LEU A 39 10.85 -5.88 -18.15
N GLU A 40 11.99 -6.47 -18.50
CA GLU A 40 12.10 -7.82 -19.06
C GLU A 40 13.27 -8.57 -18.44
N LEU A 41 13.09 -9.87 -18.24
CA LEU A 41 14.12 -10.78 -17.77
C LEU A 41 14.00 -12.10 -18.54
N ASN A 42 15.08 -12.52 -19.21
CA ASN A 42 15.13 -13.75 -20.01
C ASN A 42 14.00 -13.83 -21.08
N GLY A 43 13.71 -12.72 -21.75
CA GLY A 43 12.67 -12.64 -22.79
C GLY A 43 11.23 -12.70 -22.26
N LYS A 44 11.04 -12.55 -20.94
CA LYS A 44 9.71 -12.46 -20.30
C LYS A 44 9.53 -11.10 -19.67
N SER A 45 8.35 -10.50 -19.86
CA SER A 45 7.97 -9.27 -19.15
C SER A 45 7.96 -9.54 -17.65
N VAL A 46 8.55 -8.60 -16.89
CA VAL A 46 8.51 -8.60 -15.43
C VAL A 46 7.35 -7.72 -14.99
N LEU A 47 6.62 -8.14 -13.96
CA LEU A 47 5.59 -7.30 -13.37
C LEU A 47 6.22 -6.05 -12.75
N PRO A 48 5.65 -4.85 -12.93
CA PRO A 48 6.18 -3.64 -12.31
C PRO A 48 6.15 -3.77 -10.77
N ALA A 49 7.05 -3.04 -10.11
CA ALA A 49 7.02 -2.95 -8.66
C ALA A 49 5.70 -2.29 -8.17
N GLU A 50 4.91 -3.04 -7.42
CA GLU A 50 3.65 -2.57 -6.82
C GLU A 50 3.89 -1.56 -5.68
N GLY A 51 5.02 -1.67 -4.99
CA GLY A 51 5.42 -0.72 -3.95
C GLY A 51 5.92 0.61 -4.50
N GLU A 52 6.22 1.51 -3.58
CA GLU A 52 6.87 2.80 -3.83
C GLU A 52 8.05 2.97 -2.88
N SER A 53 9.02 3.80 -3.25
CA SER A 53 10.20 4.01 -2.41
C SER A 53 9.84 4.72 -1.10
N LEU A 54 10.40 4.24 -0.01
CA LEU A 54 10.27 4.83 1.32
C LEU A 54 11.29 5.95 1.56
N LEU A 55 12.19 6.25 0.61
CA LEU A 55 13.23 7.25 0.81
C LEU A 55 12.71 8.64 1.19
N PRO A 56 11.61 9.17 0.59
CA PRO A 56 11.04 10.44 1.05
C PRO A 56 10.65 10.39 2.53
N ALA A 57 9.95 9.32 2.95
CA ALA A 57 9.54 9.13 4.34
C ALA A 57 10.74 8.95 5.30
N ILE A 58 11.80 8.24 4.86
CA ILE A 58 13.05 8.04 5.62
C ILE A 58 13.80 9.36 5.78
N ARG A 59 13.80 10.24 4.76
CA ARG A 59 14.48 11.53 4.79
C ARG A 59 13.70 12.63 5.53
N GLY A 60 12.46 12.33 5.95
CA GLY A 60 11.59 13.27 6.65
C GLY A 60 10.82 14.21 5.73
N ASP A 61 10.76 13.90 4.43
CA ASP A 61 9.94 14.66 3.50
C ASP A 61 8.45 14.41 3.79
N LYS A 62 7.62 15.45 3.71
CA LYS A 62 6.16 15.28 3.81
C LYS A 62 5.69 14.55 2.55
N SER A 63 5.49 13.24 2.66
CA SER A 63 4.95 12.41 1.59
C SER A 63 3.61 11.80 1.99
N ILE A 64 2.71 11.73 1.02
CA ILE A 64 1.50 10.92 1.11
C ILE A 64 1.72 9.73 0.19
N ARG A 65 1.36 8.54 0.66
CA ARG A 65 1.37 7.35 -0.18
C ARG A 65 0.41 7.53 -1.36
N GLU A 66 0.93 7.44 -2.57
CA GLU A 66 0.15 7.61 -3.79
C GLU A 66 -0.48 6.27 -4.21
N LYS A 67 0.31 5.19 -4.18
CA LYS A 67 -0.16 3.87 -4.60
C LYS A 67 -1.06 3.23 -3.54
N PRO A 68 -2.22 2.68 -3.90
CA PRO A 68 -3.01 1.88 -2.97
C PRO A 68 -2.23 0.66 -2.48
N LEU A 69 -2.58 0.18 -1.29
CA LEU A 69 -2.13 -1.11 -0.78
C LEU A 69 -3.25 -2.12 -0.94
N PHE A 70 -2.90 -3.35 -1.33
CA PHE A 70 -3.86 -4.43 -1.58
C PHE A 70 -3.47 -5.66 -0.75
N TRP A 71 -4.50 -6.38 -0.29
CA TRP A 71 -4.36 -7.65 0.42
C TRP A 71 -5.38 -8.64 -0.11
N GLU A 72 -4.95 -9.86 -0.38
CA GLU A 72 -5.81 -11.03 -0.60
C GLU A 72 -5.24 -12.16 0.25
N TRP A 73 -6.06 -12.76 1.11
CA TRP A 73 -5.68 -13.88 1.98
C TRP A 73 -6.85 -14.84 2.07
N ALA A 74 -6.62 -16.15 2.12
CA ALA A 74 -7.68 -17.17 2.26
C ALA A 74 -8.99 -16.80 1.52
N VAL A 75 -10.01 -16.35 2.28
CA VAL A 75 -11.30 -15.86 1.75
C VAL A 75 -11.50 -14.34 1.84
N GLY A 76 -10.59 -13.66 2.54
CA GLY A 76 -10.64 -12.22 2.80
C GLY A 76 -9.85 -11.39 1.80
N ARG A 77 -10.19 -10.10 1.74
CA ARG A 77 -9.57 -9.14 0.82
C ARG A 77 -9.68 -7.73 1.36
N ALA A 78 -8.69 -6.90 1.07
CA ALA A 78 -8.69 -5.50 1.44
C ALA A 78 -7.95 -4.62 0.43
N VAL A 79 -8.30 -3.33 0.45
CA VAL A 79 -7.58 -2.27 -0.26
C VAL A 79 -7.53 -1.03 0.64
N ARG A 80 -6.40 -0.33 0.64
CA ARG A 80 -6.22 0.96 1.34
C ARG A 80 -5.72 2.00 0.36
N LYS A 81 -6.35 3.17 0.33
CA LYS A 81 -5.88 4.36 -0.41
C LYS A 81 -6.01 5.58 0.48
N GLY A 82 -4.86 6.17 0.83
CA GLY A 82 -4.80 7.20 1.87
C GLY A 82 -5.33 6.69 3.22
N ASN A 83 -6.30 7.41 3.76
CA ASN A 83 -6.95 7.08 5.04
C ASN A 83 -8.09 6.08 4.89
N TRP A 84 -8.56 5.82 3.67
CA TRP A 84 -9.69 4.90 3.46
C TRP A 84 -9.21 3.46 3.29
N LYS A 85 -9.87 2.55 4.00
CA LYS A 85 -9.65 1.11 3.86
C LYS A 85 -10.99 0.41 3.63
N LEU A 86 -11.03 -0.42 2.61
CA LEU A 86 -12.16 -1.28 2.27
C LEU A 86 -11.74 -2.73 2.54
N VAL A 87 -12.54 -3.48 3.28
CA VAL A 87 -12.25 -4.86 3.66
C VAL A 87 -13.48 -5.74 3.54
N LYS A 88 -13.26 -7.01 3.21
CA LYS A 88 -14.28 -8.05 3.17
C LYS A 88 -13.71 -9.31 3.85
N HIS A 89 -14.32 -9.73 4.94
CA HIS A 89 -13.79 -10.78 5.84
C HIS A 89 -14.14 -12.23 5.43
N GLY A 90 -14.90 -12.43 4.36
CA GLY A 90 -15.30 -13.75 3.89
C GLY A 90 -15.68 -13.77 2.43
N LYS A 91 -15.89 -14.97 1.87
CA LYS A 91 -16.31 -15.14 0.47
C LYS A 91 -17.65 -14.43 0.19
N ASP A 92 -18.59 -14.61 1.10
CA ASP A 92 -19.98 -14.14 0.99
C ASP A 92 -20.30 -12.95 1.90
N ALA A 93 -19.28 -12.41 2.60
CA ALA A 93 -19.44 -11.21 3.42
C ALA A 93 -19.61 -9.95 2.53
N ASP A 94 -20.23 -8.91 3.08
CA ASP A 94 -20.28 -7.61 2.43
C ASP A 94 -18.94 -6.87 2.56
N TRP A 95 -18.79 -5.83 1.75
CA TRP A 95 -17.67 -4.91 1.88
C TRP A 95 -17.96 -3.90 3.00
N GLU A 96 -16.94 -3.67 3.83
CA GLU A 96 -16.96 -2.70 4.91
C GLU A 96 -15.93 -1.62 4.63
N LEU A 97 -16.30 -0.36 4.89
CA LEU A 97 -15.46 0.80 4.64
C LEU A 97 -15.12 1.49 5.96
N TYR A 98 -13.84 1.80 6.14
CA TYR A 98 -13.30 2.45 7.33
C TYR A 98 -12.46 3.68 6.97
N ASP A 99 -12.57 4.71 7.80
CA ASP A 99 -11.72 5.92 7.78
C ASP A 99 -10.65 5.77 8.86
N LEU A 100 -9.45 5.33 8.48
CA LEU A 100 -8.35 5.04 9.39
C LEU A 100 -7.75 6.27 10.08
N GLU A 101 -8.11 7.48 9.66
CA GLU A 101 -7.71 8.70 10.38
C GLU A 101 -8.55 8.90 11.64
N LYS A 102 -9.85 8.55 11.58
CA LYS A 102 -10.80 8.70 12.68
C LYS A 102 -11.01 7.40 13.47
N ASP A 103 -10.84 6.27 12.79
CA ASP A 103 -11.07 4.94 13.32
C ASP A 103 -9.95 3.98 12.89
N PRO A 104 -8.74 4.11 13.48
CA PRO A 104 -7.62 3.21 13.20
C PRO A 104 -7.91 1.74 13.59
N SER A 105 -8.92 1.49 14.42
CA SER A 105 -9.30 0.17 14.93
C SER A 105 -10.38 -0.50 14.10
N GLU A 106 -10.89 0.14 13.04
CA GLU A 106 -11.87 -0.44 12.11
C GLU A 106 -13.14 -0.94 12.81
N ILE A 107 -13.69 -0.11 13.71
CA ILE A 107 -14.88 -0.43 14.50
C ILE A 107 -16.17 0.04 13.80
N GLN A 108 -16.13 1.21 13.15
CA GLN A 108 -17.29 1.86 12.56
C GLN A 108 -17.31 1.69 11.04
N ASN A 109 -18.11 0.73 10.56
CA ASN A 109 -18.36 0.59 9.13
C ASN A 109 -19.18 1.79 8.61
N VAL A 110 -18.58 2.57 7.70
CA VAL A 110 -19.18 3.76 7.10
C VAL A 110 -19.54 3.57 5.61
N SER A 111 -19.63 2.34 5.12
CA SER A 111 -19.90 2.04 3.71
C SER A 111 -21.22 2.63 3.20
N LEU A 112 -22.28 2.61 4.01
CA LEU A 112 -23.57 3.21 3.68
C LEU A 112 -23.55 4.74 3.69
N LYS A 113 -22.62 5.35 4.44
CA LYS A 113 -22.45 6.81 4.48
C LYS A 113 -21.63 7.33 3.31
N PHE A 114 -20.69 6.53 2.81
CA PHE A 114 -19.80 6.88 1.70
C PHE A 114 -19.80 5.79 0.61
N PRO A 115 -20.94 5.50 -0.04
CA PRO A 115 -21.07 4.41 -1.01
C PRO A 115 -20.16 4.60 -2.23
N GLU A 116 -19.99 5.84 -2.70
CA GLU A 116 -19.10 6.17 -3.82
C GLU A 116 -17.63 5.83 -3.50
N LYS A 117 -17.19 6.10 -2.27
CA LYS A 117 -15.83 5.78 -1.82
C LYS A 117 -15.62 4.26 -1.73
N ALA A 118 -16.64 3.54 -1.25
CA ALA A 118 -16.61 2.08 -1.24
C ALA A 118 -16.52 1.50 -2.65
N GLN A 119 -17.27 2.06 -3.60
CA GLN A 119 -17.23 1.64 -5.00
C GLN A 119 -15.89 1.96 -5.68
N GLU A 120 -15.32 3.15 -5.43
CA GLU A 120 -13.99 3.52 -5.92
C GLU A 120 -12.93 2.50 -5.49
N LEU A 121 -12.87 2.21 -4.19
CA LEU A 121 -11.90 1.26 -3.64
C LEU A 121 -12.12 -0.16 -4.16
N LYS A 122 -13.38 -0.60 -4.27
CA LYS A 122 -13.70 -1.91 -4.84
C LYS A 122 -13.20 -2.02 -6.28
N ALA A 123 -13.40 -0.99 -7.10
CA ALA A 123 -12.93 -0.96 -8.48
C ALA A 123 -11.40 -1.07 -8.57
N LEU A 124 -10.68 -0.33 -7.70
CA LEU A 124 -9.22 -0.42 -7.60
C LEU A 124 -8.75 -1.84 -7.26
N PHE A 125 -9.42 -2.50 -6.30
CA PHE A 125 -9.11 -3.88 -5.93
C PHE A 125 -9.33 -4.85 -7.09
N GLU A 126 -10.45 -4.72 -7.80
CA GLU A 126 -10.78 -5.58 -8.95
C GLU A 126 -9.80 -5.39 -10.11
N GLU A 127 -9.35 -4.16 -10.35
CA GLU A 127 -8.32 -3.87 -11.35
C GLU A 127 -6.97 -4.49 -10.97
N TRP A 128 -6.52 -4.28 -9.73
CA TRP A 128 -5.30 -4.91 -9.21
C TRP A 128 -5.36 -6.43 -9.31
N LYS A 129 -6.48 -7.03 -8.95
CA LYS A 129 -6.68 -8.49 -9.00
C LYS A 129 -6.56 -9.07 -10.41
N LYS A 130 -6.99 -8.33 -11.44
CA LYS A 130 -6.81 -8.73 -12.84
C LYS A 130 -5.33 -8.73 -13.24
N LYS A 131 -4.55 -7.76 -12.75
CA LYS A 131 -3.11 -7.63 -13.06
C LYS A 131 -2.25 -8.74 -12.44
N VAL A 132 -2.59 -9.18 -11.23
CA VAL A 132 -1.75 -10.15 -10.49
C VAL A 132 -2.13 -11.62 -10.72
N ARG A 133 -3.27 -11.89 -11.38
CA ARG A 133 -3.73 -13.26 -11.69
C ARG A 133 -3.53 -13.68 -13.15
N SER A 134 -3.03 -12.80 -14.01
CA SER A 134 -2.65 -13.11 -15.40
C SER A 134 -1.24 -13.67 -15.47
#